data_AF-A0A6A5TIS3-F1
#
_entry.id   AF-A0A6A5TIS3-F1
#
_cell.length_a   1.000
_cell.length_b   1.000
_cell.length_c   1.000
_cell.angle_alpha   90.00
_cell.angle_beta   90.00
_cell.angle_gamma   90.00
#
_symmetry.space_group_name_H-M   'P 1'
#
loop_
_entity.id
_entity.type
_entity.pdbx_description
1 polymer ?
#
loop_
_entity_poly.entity_id
_entity_poly.type
_entity_poly.pdbx_seq_one_letter_code
_entity_poly.pdbx_strand_id
1 'polypeptide(L)'
;MASESPKSAQMASLKGVETVEGWNENLFYAYAQKSDYAQSPPYILTFANASVCDQWWRLVQREYPDSSRIGPQLFVLKGDDLQEQIQDNPKFYDLRNKWFYTPGNGVIPLQDYKGHPVTTTPTQRPAVEEKKPEAFDMKALSTALDKMNDMISENSAQIRALSVAQSEGLQRMQEINESNTLQIKALAESQAKLQNMVNENASQYIALSNSSFANNEQIKSVLQSTATQTKALADGQVQLSKTCEGMMRTIDNLGQTVGRVSENMSMIGSAASDAGSSTTNGSIGALANRISPPPRKLNRKIKGVWYEYDPSPTPVQSPRKKVNFLDTPPKSPLATKQS
;
A
#
# COMPACT_ATOMS: atom_id res chain seq x y z
N MET A 1 -56.69 -14.97 22.24
CA MET A 1 -56.73 -13.67 21.56
C MET A 1 -55.51 -13.64 20.64
N ALA A 2 -55.61 -14.18 19.41
CA ALA A 2 -56.11 -13.51 18.19
C ALA A 2 -55.31 -12.22 17.91
N SER A 3 -54.33 -12.26 17.00
CA SER A 3 -54.38 -11.81 15.59
C SER A 3 -53.51 -10.54 15.50
N GLU A 4 -52.60 -10.29 14.55
CA GLU A 4 -52.65 -10.48 13.10
C GLU A 4 -51.26 -10.14 12.51
N SER A 5 -50.89 -10.78 11.40
CA SER A 5 -49.79 -10.35 10.51
C SER A 5 -50.16 -9.10 9.70
N PRO A 6 -49.18 -8.31 9.24
CA PRO A 6 -49.30 -7.57 7.99
C PRO A 6 -48.28 -8.12 6.98
N LYS A 7 -48.75 -8.87 5.98
CA LYS A 7 -49.10 -8.38 4.62
C LYS A 7 -47.89 -7.91 3.81
N SER A 8 -47.42 -8.83 2.98
CA SER A 8 -47.01 -8.66 1.58
C SER A 8 -47.31 -7.26 1.04
N ALA A 9 -46.26 -6.43 0.97
CA ALA A 9 -46.28 -5.16 0.26
C ALA A 9 -45.98 -5.46 -1.21
N GLN A 10 -47.05 -5.39 -1.98
CA GLN A 10 -47.16 -5.38 -3.43
C GLN A 10 -45.97 -4.74 -4.13
N MET A 11 -45.49 -5.45 -5.16
CA MET A 11 -44.77 -4.90 -6.29
C MET A 11 -45.53 -3.67 -6.82
N ALA A 12 -45.01 -2.49 -6.49
CA ALA A 12 -45.37 -1.27 -7.19
C ALA A 12 -44.75 -1.35 -8.58
N SER A 13 -45.57 -1.81 -9.52
CA SER A 13 -45.38 -1.63 -10.95
C SER A 13 -45.27 -0.13 -11.23
N LEU A 14 -44.03 0.34 -11.38
CA LEU A 14 -43.75 1.67 -11.89
C LEU A 14 -43.98 1.65 -13.41
N LYS A 15 -45.11 2.22 -13.76
CA LYS A 15 -45.55 2.59 -15.10
C LYS A 15 -44.43 3.23 -15.93
N GLY A 16 -44.32 2.75 -17.18
CA GLY A 16 -44.21 3.61 -18.34
C GLY A 16 -42.82 4.13 -18.66
N VAL A 17 -41.93 3.25 -19.11
CA VAL A 17 -40.94 3.61 -20.12
C VAL A 17 -41.41 2.93 -21.39
N GLU A 18 -41.75 3.72 -22.41
CA GLU A 18 -42.03 3.22 -23.76
C GLU A 18 -40.93 2.24 -24.15
N THR A 19 -41.28 0.96 -24.23
CA THR A 19 -40.43 -0.06 -24.81
C THR A 19 -40.31 0.25 -26.29
N VAL A 20 -39.24 0.95 -26.65
CA VAL A 20 -38.81 1.12 -28.04
C VAL A 20 -38.75 -0.28 -28.64
N GLU A 21 -39.55 -0.53 -29.68
CA GLU A 21 -39.75 -1.84 -30.29
C GLU A 21 -38.42 -2.53 -30.59
N GLY A 22 -38.18 -3.68 -29.94
CA GLY A 22 -37.13 -4.63 -30.32
C GLY A 22 -35.91 -4.75 -29.40
N TRP A 23 -35.92 -4.16 -28.21
CA TRP A 23 -34.90 -4.45 -27.18
C TRP A 23 -35.36 -5.59 -26.27
N ASN A 24 -34.45 -6.53 -25.98
CA ASN A 24 -34.74 -7.59 -25.02
C ASN A 24 -34.66 -7.03 -23.59
N GLU A 25 -35.63 -7.38 -22.74
CA GLU A 25 -35.67 -6.99 -21.32
C GLU A 25 -34.73 -7.84 -20.45
N ASN A 26 -34.06 -8.84 -21.03
CA ASN A 26 -33.08 -9.68 -20.35
C ASN A 26 -31.81 -8.90 -19.98
N LEU A 27 -31.12 -9.40 -18.94
CA LEU A 27 -29.79 -8.92 -18.55
C LEU A 27 -28.84 -8.96 -19.74
N PHE A 28 -28.09 -7.87 -19.90
CA PHE A 28 -27.08 -7.76 -20.94
C PHE A 28 -25.69 -7.80 -20.34
N TYR A 29 -24.85 -8.69 -20.85
CA TYR A 29 -23.49 -8.89 -20.38
C TYR A 29 -22.49 -8.40 -21.42
N ALA A 30 -21.42 -7.78 -20.96
CA ALA A 30 -20.31 -7.37 -21.80
C ALA A 30 -18.98 -7.42 -21.07
N TYR A 31 -17.89 -7.59 -21.81
CA TYR A 31 -16.55 -7.43 -21.31
C TYR A 31 -16.07 -5.99 -21.45
N ALA A 32 -15.35 -5.53 -20.44
CA ALA A 32 -14.56 -4.32 -20.46
C ALA A 32 -13.09 -4.67 -20.24
N GLN A 33 -12.24 -4.35 -21.22
CA GLN A 33 -10.80 -4.54 -21.15
C GLN A 33 -10.10 -3.18 -20.98
N LYS A 34 -9.08 -3.12 -20.13
CA LYS A 34 -8.22 -1.94 -20.01
C LYS A 34 -7.21 -1.94 -21.16
N SER A 35 -7.13 -0.85 -21.92
CA SER A 35 -6.16 -0.71 -23.02
C SER A 35 -4.72 -0.71 -22.53
N ASP A 36 -4.49 -0.12 -21.35
CA ASP A 36 -3.14 0.17 -20.84
C ASP A 36 -2.51 -1.07 -20.19
N TYR A 37 -3.34 -2.06 -19.86
CA TYR A 37 -2.93 -3.33 -19.26
C TYR A 37 -3.52 -4.49 -20.03
N ALA A 38 -2.92 -4.81 -21.18
CA ALA A 38 -3.31 -5.96 -22.01
C ALA A 38 -3.30 -7.31 -21.24
N GLN A 39 -2.55 -7.39 -20.14
CA GLN A 39 -2.48 -8.58 -19.26
C GLN A 39 -3.42 -8.54 -18.05
N SER A 40 -4.16 -7.45 -17.84
CA SER A 40 -5.15 -7.39 -16.76
C SER A 40 -6.38 -8.24 -17.10
N PRO A 41 -6.95 -8.97 -16.13
CA PRO A 41 -8.16 -9.74 -16.38
C PRO A 41 -9.30 -8.77 -16.77
N PRO A 42 -10.13 -9.12 -17.78
CA PRO A 42 -11.24 -8.28 -18.19
C PRO A 42 -12.27 -8.17 -17.06
N TYR A 43 -12.98 -7.05 -17.03
CA TYR A 43 -14.13 -6.86 -16.17
C TYR A 43 -15.39 -7.30 -16.90
N ILE A 44 -16.34 -7.88 -16.18
CA ILE A 44 -17.67 -8.18 -16.69
C ILE A 44 -18.60 -7.05 -16.29
N LEU A 45 -19.14 -6.36 -17.28
CA LEU A 45 -20.21 -5.38 -17.12
C LEU A 45 -21.54 -6.10 -17.26
N THR A 46 -22.39 -5.97 -16.24
CA THR A 46 -23.76 -6.49 -16.24
C THR A 46 -24.72 -5.32 -16.24
N PHE A 47 -25.59 -5.27 -17.23
CA PHE A 47 -26.60 -4.24 -17.40
C PHE A 47 -27.99 -4.84 -17.23
N ALA A 48 -28.92 -4.04 -16.70
CA ALA A 48 -30.32 -4.43 -16.55
C ALA A 48 -30.95 -4.86 -17.88
N ASN A 49 -30.59 -4.18 -18.98
CA ASN A 49 -30.96 -4.55 -20.34
C ASN A 49 -29.97 -3.96 -21.37
N ALA A 50 -30.11 -4.35 -22.64
CA ALA A 50 -29.24 -3.88 -23.72
C ALA A 50 -29.40 -2.37 -24.02
N SER A 51 -30.60 -1.80 -23.80
CA SER A 51 -30.84 -0.37 -24.00
C SER A 51 -30.08 0.51 -23.00
N VAL A 52 -29.96 0.04 -21.75
CA VAL A 52 -29.18 0.68 -20.70
C VAL A 52 -27.69 0.62 -21.03
N CYS A 53 -27.22 -0.50 -21.59
CA CYS A 53 -25.83 -0.60 -22.07
C CYS A 53 -25.54 0.42 -23.16
N ASP A 54 -26.45 0.60 -24.11
CA ASP A 54 -26.29 1.56 -25.20
C ASP A 54 -26.35 3.02 -24.71
N GLN A 55 -27.24 3.34 -23.77
CA GLN A 55 -27.27 4.64 -23.10
C GLN A 55 -25.98 4.92 -22.31
N TRP A 56 -25.51 3.93 -21.55
CA TRP A 56 -24.26 4.00 -20.80
C TRP A 56 -23.08 4.25 -21.75
N TRP A 57 -23.01 3.51 -22.87
CA TRP A 57 -21.93 3.66 -23.84
C TRP A 57 -21.92 5.05 -24.49
N ARG A 58 -23.07 5.64 -24.82
CA ARG A 58 -23.13 7.02 -25.34
C ARG A 58 -22.54 8.03 -24.36
N LEU A 59 -22.76 7.85 -23.07
CA LEU A 59 -22.17 8.71 -22.04
C LEU A 59 -20.66 8.49 -21.93
N VAL A 60 -20.22 7.23 -21.94
CA VAL A 60 -18.78 6.89 -21.92
C VAL A 60 -18.07 7.50 -23.14
N GLN A 61 -18.63 7.39 -24.34
CA GLN A 61 -18.04 7.96 -25.53
C GLN A 61 -17.92 9.49 -25.49
N ARG A 62 -18.84 10.17 -24.79
CA ARG A 62 -18.81 11.63 -24.63
C ARG A 62 -17.77 12.09 -23.62
N GLU A 63 -17.64 11.39 -22.49
CA GLU A 63 -16.74 11.76 -21.40
C GLU A 63 -15.31 11.21 -21.60
N TYR A 64 -15.19 10.05 -22.26
CA TYR A 64 -13.96 9.30 -22.47
C TYR A 64 -13.79 8.96 -23.96
N PRO A 65 -13.41 9.93 -24.81
CA PRO A 65 -13.34 9.75 -26.26
C PRO A 65 -12.29 8.71 -26.70
N ASP A 66 -11.31 8.41 -25.84
CA ASP A 66 -10.29 7.41 -26.11
C ASP A 66 -10.79 5.96 -25.91
N SER A 67 -12.00 5.79 -25.38
CA SER A 67 -12.64 4.48 -25.25
C SER A 67 -13.18 4.00 -26.60
N SER A 68 -13.00 2.71 -26.89
CA SER A 68 -13.47 2.10 -28.14
C SER A 68 -14.37 0.89 -27.88
N ARG A 69 -15.30 0.63 -28.79
CA ARG A 69 -16.21 -0.53 -28.75
C ARG A 69 -15.90 -1.41 -29.95
N ILE A 70 -15.29 -2.56 -29.69
CA ILE A 70 -14.89 -3.52 -30.73
C ILE A 70 -16.09 -4.39 -31.15
N GLY A 71 -17.07 -4.58 -30.26
CA GLY A 71 -18.25 -5.39 -30.54
C GLY A 71 -19.45 -5.06 -29.67
N PRO A 72 -20.58 -5.79 -29.83
CA PRO A 72 -21.77 -5.57 -29.02
C PRO A 72 -21.48 -5.76 -27.53
N GLN A 73 -20.65 -6.76 -27.20
CA GLN A 73 -20.31 -7.16 -25.84
C GLN A 73 -18.83 -6.92 -25.49
N LEU A 74 -18.08 -6.13 -26.27
CA LEU A 74 -16.65 -5.88 -26.01
C LEU A 74 -16.34 -4.39 -26.04
N PHE A 75 -15.98 -3.87 -24.86
CA PHE A 75 -15.57 -2.51 -24.61
C PHE A 75 -14.08 -2.49 -24.27
N VAL A 76 -13.36 -1.53 -24.84
CA VAL A 76 -11.96 -1.25 -24.50
C VAL A 76 -11.90 0.16 -23.94
N LEU A 77 -11.59 0.24 -22.64
CA LEU A 77 -11.52 1.49 -21.91
C LEU A 77 -10.05 1.84 -21.65
N LYS A 78 -9.71 3.12 -21.76
CA LYS A 78 -8.39 3.64 -21.37
C LYS A 78 -8.35 3.87 -19.85
N GLY A 79 -7.15 3.80 -19.25
CA GLY A 79 -6.90 4.24 -17.89
C GLY A 79 -7.54 3.42 -16.77
N ASP A 80 -7.61 4.05 -15.59
CA ASP A 80 -8.32 3.54 -14.40
C ASP A 80 -9.81 3.96 -14.39
N ASP A 81 -10.32 4.34 -15.57
CA ASP A 81 -11.57 5.05 -15.74
C ASP A 81 -12.79 4.25 -15.28
N LEU A 82 -12.73 2.92 -15.34
CA LEU A 82 -13.87 2.07 -14.98
C LEU A 82 -14.22 2.14 -13.48
N GLN A 83 -13.22 2.12 -12.59
CA GLN A 83 -13.44 1.94 -11.15
C GLN A 83 -13.54 3.28 -10.42
N GLU A 84 -12.66 4.24 -10.71
CA GLU A 84 -12.63 5.51 -9.99
C GLU A 84 -13.42 6.62 -10.70
N GLN A 85 -13.60 6.54 -12.02
CA GLN A 85 -14.12 7.68 -12.78
C GLN A 85 -15.54 7.46 -13.32
N ILE A 86 -15.92 6.27 -13.80
CA ILE A 86 -17.25 6.03 -14.37
C ILE A 86 -18.30 5.78 -13.28
N GLN A 87 -17.96 5.04 -12.22
CA GLN A 87 -18.92 4.72 -11.14
C GLN A 87 -19.27 5.93 -10.27
N ASP A 88 -18.30 6.83 -10.03
CA ASP A 88 -18.45 7.99 -9.15
C ASP A 88 -18.77 9.30 -9.89
N ASN A 89 -18.81 9.29 -11.23
CA ASN A 89 -19.16 10.47 -12.00
C ASN A 89 -20.68 10.77 -11.91
N PRO A 90 -21.07 11.99 -11.49
CA PRO A 90 -22.47 12.36 -11.29
C PRO A 90 -23.30 12.26 -12.58
N LYS A 91 -22.69 12.30 -13.77
CA LYS A 91 -23.39 12.13 -15.06
C LYS A 91 -23.93 10.72 -15.27
N PHE A 92 -23.44 9.73 -14.53
CA PHE A 92 -23.91 8.34 -14.59
C PHE A 92 -24.91 7.99 -13.49
N TYR A 93 -25.34 8.96 -12.67
CA TYR A 93 -26.18 8.73 -11.49
C TYR A 93 -27.49 8.00 -11.84
N ASP A 94 -28.14 8.39 -12.93
CA ASP A 94 -29.40 7.78 -13.40
C ASP A 94 -29.26 6.32 -13.84
N LEU A 95 -28.03 5.91 -14.18
CA LEU A 95 -27.70 4.56 -14.62
C LEU A 95 -27.03 3.73 -13.52
N ARG A 96 -26.56 4.34 -12.42
CA ARG A 96 -25.77 3.66 -11.38
C ARG A 96 -26.43 2.41 -10.79
N ASN A 97 -27.76 2.41 -10.68
CA ASN A 97 -28.52 1.27 -10.16
C ASN A 97 -28.97 0.26 -11.24
N LYS A 98 -28.61 0.51 -12.51
CA LYS A 98 -29.01 -0.29 -13.68
C LYS A 98 -27.84 -1.03 -14.31
N TRP A 99 -26.63 -0.87 -13.78
CA TRP A 99 -25.46 -1.64 -14.18
C TRP A 99 -24.51 -1.81 -13.01
N PHE A 100 -23.69 -2.86 -13.08
CA PHE A 100 -22.58 -3.06 -12.17
C PHE A 100 -21.45 -3.78 -12.90
N TYR A 101 -20.24 -3.76 -12.33
CA TYR A 101 -19.11 -4.49 -12.87
C TYR A 101 -18.62 -5.53 -11.86
N THR A 102 -18.00 -6.59 -12.35
CA THR A 102 -17.39 -7.63 -11.52
C THR A 102 -16.03 -8.00 -12.12
N PRO A 103 -14.94 -8.01 -11.32
CA PRO A 103 -13.67 -8.53 -11.79
C PRO A 103 -13.81 -10.04 -11.97
N GLY A 104 -13.53 -10.57 -13.16
CA GLY A 104 -13.58 -12.02 -13.33
C GLY A 104 -13.38 -12.51 -14.76
N ASN A 105 -12.78 -13.69 -14.86
CA ASN A 105 -12.60 -14.45 -16.11
C ASN A 105 -13.83 -15.32 -16.43
N GLY A 106 -15.03 -14.84 -16.10
CA GLY A 106 -16.28 -15.57 -16.30
C GLY A 106 -16.65 -15.62 -17.79
N VAL A 107 -17.26 -16.73 -18.23
CA VAL A 107 -17.83 -16.86 -19.58
C VAL A 107 -19.20 -16.19 -19.59
N ILE A 108 -19.39 -15.17 -20.43
CA ILE A 108 -20.70 -14.51 -20.60
C ILE A 108 -21.50 -15.17 -21.74
N PRO A 109 -22.84 -15.21 -21.67
CA PRO A 109 -23.68 -15.63 -22.78
C PRO A 109 -23.44 -14.72 -24.00
N LEU A 110 -23.30 -15.31 -25.20
CA LEU A 110 -23.21 -14.53 -26.43
C LEU A 110 -24.57 -13.87 -26.72
N GLN A 111 -24.58 -12.55 -26.78
CA GLN A 111 -25.78 -11.76 -27.04
C GLN A 111 -25.56 -10.80 -28.21
N ASP A 112 -26.61 -10.59 -28.99
CA ASP A 112 -26.61 -9.57 -30.04
C ASP A 112 -26.69 -8.15 -29.43
N TYR A 113 -26.64 -7.12 -30.28
CA TYR A 113 -26.74 -5.71 -29.88
C TYR A 113 -28.07 -5.34 -29.21
N LYS A 114 -29.09 -6.20 -29.30
CA LYS A 114 -30.42 -6.03 -28.69
C LYS A 114 -30.61 -6.89 -27.44
N GLY A 115 -29.63 -7.73 -27.07
CA GLY A 115 -29.68 -8.63 -25.92
C GLY A 115 -30.30 -10.02 -26.18
N HIS A 116 -30.50 -10.42 -27.44
CA HIS A 116 -30.94 -11.78 -27.76
C HIS A 116 -29.77 -12.77 -27.71
N PRO A 117 -29.94 -13.95 -27.10
CA PRO A 117 -28.91 -14.97 -27.09
C PRO A 117 -28.64 -15.47 -28.51
N VAL A 118 -27.38 -15.42 -28.95
CA VAL A 118 -26.97 -15.93 -30.26
C VAL A 118 -26.72 -17.43 -30.12
N THR A 119 -27.76 -18.24 -30.33
CA THR A 119 -27.60 -19.69 -30.42
C THR A 119 -26.98 -20.03 -31.77
N THR A 120 -25.74 -20.52 -31.78
CA THR A 120 -25.12 -21.09 -32.97
C THR A 120 -25.78 -22.44 -33.28
N THR A 121 -26.91 -22.44 -33.99
CA THR A 121 -27.40 -23.67 -34.62
C THR A 121 -26.40 -24.10 -35.70
N PRO A 122 -25.90 -25.35 -35.69
CA PRO A 122 -24.99 -25.82 -36.72
C PRO A 122 -25.71 -25.85 -38.06
N THR A 123 -25.18 -25.08 -39.01
CA THR A 123 -25.63 -24.96 -40.39
C THR A 123 -25.84 -26.34 -41.02
N GLN A 124 -27.08 -26.61 -41.44
CA GLN A 124 -27.44 -27.78 -42.22
C GLN A 124 -26.65 -27.84 -43.53
N ARG A 125 -26.13 -29.04 -43.80
CA ARG A 125 -25.50 -29.51 -45.05
C ARG A 125 -26.42 -29.18 -46.26
N PRO A 126 -25.91 -28.65 -47.39
CA PRO A 126 -26.76 -28.38 -48.55
C PRO A 126 -27.33 -29.68 -49.13
N ALA A 127 -28.59 -29.60 -49.54
CA ALA A 127 -29.42 -30.69 -50.01
C ALA A 127 -28.85 -31.40 -51.25
N VAL A 128 -28.96 -32.73 -51.24
CA VAL A 128 -28.66 -33.61 -52.37
C VAL A 128 -29.81 -33.49 -53.37
N GLU A 129 -29.53 -33.02 -54.59
CA GLU A 129 -30.45 -33.14 -55.73
C GLU A 129 -30.44 -34.59 -56.24
N GLU A 130 -31.60 -35.25 -56.18
CA GLU A 130 -31.85 -36.54 -56.83
C GLU A 130 -31.97 -36.36 -58.35
N LYS A 131 -31.12 -37.05 -59.12
CA LYS A 131 -31.38 -37.37 -60.53
C LYS A 131 -31.01 -38.82 -60.86
N LYS A 132 -32.06 -39.56 -61.25
CA LYS A 132 -32.18 -40.74 -62.13
C LYS A 132 -31.27 -41.98 -61.90
N PRO A 133 -31.83 -43.20 -61.97
CA PRO A 133 -31.07 -44.43 -61.80
C PRO A 133 -30.30 -44.74 -63.10
N GLU A 134 -29.01 -44.42 -63.11
CA GLU A 134 -28.08 -44.99 -64.10
C GLU A 134 -27.65 -46.39 -63.65
N ALA A 135 -27.38 -47.24 -64.63
CA ALA A 135 -27.04 -48.65 -64.47
C ALA A 135 -25.96 -48.86 -63.39
N PHE A 136 -26.16 -49.87 -62.57
CA PHE A 136 -25.31 -50.22 -61.44
C PHE A 136 -23.89 -50.60 -61.91
N ASP A 137 -22.99 -49.61 -61.92
CA ASP A 137 -21.61 -49.79 -62.37
C ASP A 137 -20.75 -50.37 -61.24
N MET A 138 -20.47 -51.68 -61.33
CA MET A 138 -19.68 -52.40 -60.33
C MET A 138 -18.26 -51.84 -60.17
N LYS A 139 -17.69 -51.21 -61.20
CA LYS A 139 -16.36 -50.57 -61.12
C LYS A 139 -16.42 -49.26 -60.34
N ALA A 140 -17.49 -48.48 -60.48
CA ALA A 140 -17.71 -47.29 -59.66
C ALA A 140 -17.85 -47.67 -58.19
N LEU A 141 -18.51 -48.79 -57.89
CA LEU A 141 -18.61 -49.32 -56.52
C LEU A 141 -17.26 -49.78 -55.97
N SER A 142 -16.43 -50.48 -56.75
CA SER A 142 -15.08 -50.88 -56.31
C SER A 142 -14.20 -49.66 -56.04
N THR A 143 -14.25 -48.66 -56.91
CA THR A 143 -13.49 -47.42 -56.74
C THR A 143 -13.99 -46.63 -55.52
N ALA A 144 -15.30 -46.65 -55.26
CA ALA A 144 -15.89 -46.03 -54.08
C ALA A 144 -15.49 -46.76 -52.77
N LEU A 145 -15.40 -48.10 -52.80
CA LEU A 145 -14.93 -48.90 -51.66
C LEU A 145 -13.44 -48.68 -51.37
N ASP A 146 -12.60 -48.62 -52.40
CA ASP A 146 -11.17 -48.30 -52.24
C ASP A 146 -11.00 -46.91 -51.64
N LYS A 147 -11.75 -45.92 -52.15
CA LYS A 147 -11.74 -44.54 -51.61
C LYS A 147 -12.26 -44.47 -50.17
N MET A 148 -13.23 -45.32 -49.82
CA MET A 148 -13.74 -45.41 -48.46
C MET A 148 -12.72 -46.05 -47.52
N ASN A 149 -12.00 -47.07 -47.99
CA ASN A 149 -10.92 -47.71 -47.24
C ASN A 149 -9.75 -46.74 -47.01
N ASP A 150 -9.39 -45.94 -48.01
CA ASP A 150 -8.40 -44.87 -47.86
C ASP A 150 -8.86 -43.81 -46.86
N MET A 151 -10.12 -43.36 -46.95
CA MET A 151 -10.68 -42.41 -45.98
C MET A 151 -10.76 -42.99 -44.57
N ILE A 152 -11.06 -44.27 -44.40
CA ILE A 152 -11.08 -44.94 -43.08
C ILE A 152 -9.65 -45.04 -42.53
N SER A 153 -8.67 -45.37 -43.37
CA SER A 153 -7.27 -45.40 -42.99
C SER A 153 -6.80 -44.01 -42.52
N GLU A 154 -7.14 -42.96 -43.27
CA GLU A 154 -6.81 -41.57 -42.95
C GLU A 154 -7.56 -41.09 -41.69
N ASN A 155 -8.84 -41.42 -41.52
CA ASN A 155 -9.57 -41.15 -40.28
C ASN A 155 -8.94 -41.88 -39.08
N SER A 156 -8.52 -43.13 -39.24
CA SER A 156 -7.88 -43.90 -38.17
C SER A 156 -6.53 -43.29 -37.77
N ALA A 157 -5.80 -42.72 -38.72
CA ALA A 157 -4.56 -42.00 -38.49
C ALA A 157 -4.82 -40.66 -37.79
N GLN A 158 -5.85 -39.91 -38.23
CA GLN A 158 -6.30 -38.70 -37.55
C GLN A 158 -6.75 -38.98 -36.11
N ILE A 159 -7.56 -40.01 -35.87
CA ILE A 159 -8.03 -40.37 -34.52
C ILE A 159 -6.85 -40.73 -33.61
N ARG A 160 -5.84 -41.45 -34.14
CA ARG A 160 -4.61 -41.73 -33.39
C ARG A 160 -3.83 -40.46 -33.08
N ALA A 161 -3.63 -39.59 -34.07
CA ALA A 161 -2.93 -38.32 -33.87
C ALA A 161 -3.67 -37.41 -32.87
N LEU A 162 -5.00 -37.38 -32.93
CA LEU A 162 -5.85 -36.58 -32.05
C LEU A 162 -5.87 -37.16 -30.63
N SER A 163 -5.87 -38.49 -30.49
CA SER A 163 -5.71 -39.17 -29.20
C SER A 163 -4.35 -38.87 -28.55
N VAL A 164 -3.26 -38.89 -29.32
CA VAL A 164 -1.92 -38.54 -28.82
C VAL A 164 -1.89 -37.07 -28.40
N ALA A 165 -2.37 -36.15 -29.25
CA ALA A 165 -2.42 -34.72 -28.93
C ALA A 165 -3.30 -34.42 -27.70
N GLN A 166 -4.41 -35.13 -27.53
CA GLN A 166 -5.27 -35.01 -26.35
C GLN A 166 -4.57 -35.53 -25.09
N SER A 167 -3.86 -36.65 -25.19
CA SER A 167 -3.10 -37.21 -24.07
C SER A 167 -1.96 -36.28 -23.63
N GLU A 168 -1.25 -35.66 -24.57
CA GLU A 168 -0.22 -34.64 -24.29
C GLU A 168 -0.84 -33.37 -23.70
N GLY A 169 -2.01 -32.97 -24.19
CA GLY A 169 -2.75 -31.82 -23.65
C GLY A 169 -3.17 -32.02 -22.19
N LEU A 170 -3.67 -33.22 -21.85
CA LEU A 170 -4.00 -33.58 -20.46
C LEU A 170 -2.76 -33.64 -19.59
N GLN A 171 -1.65 -34.19 -20.09
CA GLN A 171 -0.40 -34.23 -19.35
C GLN A 171 0.14 -32.82 -19.06
N ARG A 172 0.14 -31.90 -20.05
CA ARG A 172 0.49 -30.49 -19.79
C ARG A 172 -0.46 -29.84 -18.80
N MET A 173 -1.76 -30.15 -18.86
CA MET A 173 -2.73 -29.60 -17.91
C MET A 173 -2.44 -30.10 -16.49
N GLN A 174 -2.02 -31.36 -16.34
CA GLN A 174 -1.60 -31.91 -15.06
C GLN A 174 -0.31 -31.22 -14.55
N GLU A 175 0.71 -31.07 -15.39
CA GLU A 175 1.95 -30.35 -15.05
C GLU A 175 1.68 -28.89 -14.65
N ILE A 176 0.76 -28.21 -15.35
CA ILE A 176 0.33 -26.85 -15.01
C ILE A 176 -0.35 -26.83 -13.64
N ASN A 177 -1.23 -27.78 -13.34
CA ASN A 177 -1.89 -27.87 -12.03
C ASN A 177 -0.91 -28.16 -10.90
N GLU A 178 0.06 -29.04 -11.12
CA GLU A 178 1.13 -29.34 -10.16
C GLU A 178 2.00 -28.10 -9.91
N SER A 179 2.39 -27.40 -10.98
CA SER A 179 3.14 -26.14 -10.90
C SER A 179 2.37 -25.04 -10.17
N ASN A 180 1.10 -24.85 -10.47
CA ASN A 180 0.24 -23.89 -9.79
C ASN A 180 0.10 -24.21 -8.30
N THR A 181 -0.03 -25.50 -7.95
CA THR A 181 -0.10 -25.94 -6.56
C THR A 181 1.19 -25.62 -5.80
N LEU A 182 2.36 -25.80 -6.42
CA LEU A 182 3.65 -25.42 -5.83
C LEU A 182 3.76 -23.90 -5.62
N GLN A 183 3.33 -23.10 -6.59
CA GLN A 183 3.32 -21.65 -6.47
C GLN A 183 2.39 -21.17 -5.35
N ILE A 184 1.20 -21.76 -5.22
CA ILE A 184 0.26 -21.44 -4.13
C ILE A 184 0.87 -21.78 -2.77
N LYS A 185 1.55 -22.93 -2.63
CA LYS A 185 2.26 -23.30 -1.40
C LYS A 185 3.37 -22.30 -1.06
N ALA A 186 4.19 -21.92 -2.05
CA ALA A 186 5.24 -20.93 -1.86
C ALA A 186 4.67 -19.55 -1.44
N LEU A 187 3.52 -19.15 -2.02
CA LEU A 187 2.82 -17.93 -1.64
C LEU A 187 2.31 -18.00 -0.19
N ALA A 188 1.73 -19.12 0.22
CA ALA A 188 1.25 -19.34 1.58
C ALA A 188 2.41 -19.30 2.61
N GLU A 189 3.54 -19.93 2.30
CA GLU A 189 4.76 -19.84 3.13
C GLU A 189 5.28 -18.40 3.23
N SER A 190 5.28 -17.66 2.11
CA SER A 190 5.67 -16.25 2.12
C SER A 190 4.72 -15.40 2.96
N GLN A 191 3.42 -15.66 2.93
CA GLN A 191 2.44 -14.96 3.76
C GLN A 191 2.65 -15.26 5.25
N ALA A 192 2.88 -16.53 5.61
CA ALA A 192 3.19 -16.91 6.99
C ALA A 192 4.47 -16.21 7.49
N LYS A 193 5.51 -16.13 6.64
CA LYS A 193 6.75 -15.41 6.96
C LYS A 193 6.53 -13.90 7.13
N LEU A 194 5.72 -13.28 6.27
CA LEU A 194 5.35 -11.87 6.40
C LEU A 194 4.59 -11.61 7.71
N GLN A 195 3.63 -12.48 8.04
CA GLN A 195 2.88 -12.38 9.29
C GLN A 195 3.80 -12.48 10.52
N ASN A 196 4.77 -13.38 10.50
CA ASN A 196 5.77 -13.49 11.56
C ASN A 196 6.63 -12.22 11.67
N MET A 197 7.10 -11.65 10.56
CA MET A 197 7.88 -10.40 10.59
C MET A 197 7.04 -9.21 11.07
N VAL A 198 5.75 -9.15 10.73
CA VAL A 198 4.84 -8.12 11.24
C VAL A 198 4.65 -8.25 12.74
N ASN A 199 4.46 -9.47 13.25
CA ASN A 199 4.34 -9.73 14.68
C ASN A 199 5.63 -9.37 15.44
N GLU A 200 6.80 -9.68 14.87
CA GLU A 200 8.09 -9.30 15.43
C GLU A 200 8.31 -7.78 15.42
N ASN A 201 7.93 -7.09 14.33
CA ASN A 201 7.98 -5.63 14.31
C ASN A 201 7.07 -5.02 15.37
N ALA A 202 5.82 -5.51 15.48
CA ALA A 202 4.88 -5.03 16.48
C ALA A 202 5.43 -5.20 17.91
N SER A 203 6.04 -6.34 18.21
CA SER A 203 6.66 -6.57 19.52
C SER A 203 7.87 -5.65 19.76
N GLN A 204 8.70 -5.40 18.74
CA GLN A 204 9.80 -4.43 18.81
C GLN A 204 9.30 -3.00 19.06
N TYR A 205 8.23 -2.56 18.38
CA TYR A 205 7.63 -1.25 18.62
C TYR A 205 7.08 -1.12 20.05
N ILE A 206 6.45 -2.16 20.58
CA ILE A 206 5.98 -2.17 21.97
C ILE A 206 7.17 -2.09 22.94
N ALA A 207 8.25 -2.84 22.70
CA ALA A 207 9.45 -2.81 23.53
C ALA A 207 10.14 -1.43 23.51
N LEU A 208 10.28 -0.83 22.32
CA LEU A 208 10.84 0.51 22.17
C LEU A 208 9.96 1.57 22.84
N SER A 209 8.65 1.48 22.68
CA SER A 209 7.68 2.35 23.35
C SER A 209 7.82 2.26 24.87
N ASN A 210 7.84 1.05 25.43
CA ASN A 210 8.01 0.83 26.87
C ASN A 210 9.36 1.36 27.38
N SER A 211 10.44 1.15 26.63
CA SER A 211 11.76 1.72 26.95
C SER A 211 11.73 3.24 26.91
N SER A 212 11.04 3.85 25.94
CA SER A 212 10.88 5.30 25.86
C SER A 212 10.07 5.86 27.03
N PHE A 213 9.01 5.17 27.47
CA PHE A 213 8.25 5.55 28.66
C PHE A 213 9.11 5.52 29.92
N ALA A 214 9.87 4.45 30.12
CA ALA A 214 10.79 4.33 31.26
C ALA A 214 11.86 5.44 31.23
N ASN A 215 12.45 5.73 30.07
CA ASN A 215 13.43 6.80 29.93
C ASN A 215 12.82 8.19 30.20
N ASN A 216 11.59 8.44 29.73
CA ASN A 216 10.88 9.70 29.99
C ASN A 216 10.58 9.88 31.49
N GLU A 217 10.22 8.81 32.18
CA GLU A 217 10.00 8.82 33.63
C GLU A 217 11.30 9.12 34.40
N GLN A 218 12.42 8.52 33.97
CA GLN A 218 13.74 8.83 34.52
C GLN A 218 14.13 10.30 34.29
N ILE A 219 13.93 10.82 33.08
CA ILE A 219 14.21 12.22 32.75
C ILE A 219 13.35 13.15 33.62
N LYS A 220 12.06 12.85 33.79
CA LYS A 220 11.16 13.60 34.67
C LYS A 220 11.65 13.61 36.12
N SER A 221 12.09 12.46 36.64
CA SER A 221 12.64 12.33 37.99
C SER A 221 13.92 13.16 38.16
N VAL A 222 14.84 13.11 37.20
CA VAL A 222 16.08 13.90 37.20
C VAL A 222 15.78 15.40 37.13
N LEU A 223 14.84 15.82 36.28
CA LEU A 223 14.40 17.22 36.18
C LEU A 223 13.79 17.70 37.50
N GLN A 224 12.94 16.89 38.13
CA GLN A 224 12.33 17.22 39.43
C GLN A 224 13.40 17.35 40.52
N SER A 225 14.37 16.42 40.58
CA SER A 225 15.50 16.49 41.49
C SER A 225 16.39 17.72 41.24
N THR A 226 16.62 18.08 39.98
CA THR A 226 17.39 19.27 39.62
C THR A 226 16.64 20.55 40.01
N ALA A 227 15.32 20.59 39.82
CA ALA A 227 14.48 21.71 40.24
C ALA A 227 14.49 21.88 41.78
N THR A 228 14.42 20.79 42.55
CA THR A 228 14.50 20.86 44.01
C THR A 228 15.89 21.30 44.49
N GLN A 229 16.97 20.82 43.85
CA GLN A 229 18.33 21.28 44.14
C GLN A 229 18.52 22.76 43.82
N THR A 230 18.00 23.23 42.68
CA THR A 230 18.06 24.64 42.29
C THR A 230 17.30 25.52 43.27
N LYS A 231 16.13 25.06 43.72
CA LYS A 231 15.35 25.76 44.76
C LYS A 231 16.11 25.82 46.08
N ALA A 232 16.67 24.70 46.55
CA ALA A 232 17.45 24.67 47.78
C ALA A 232 18.69 25.58 47.71
N LEU A 233 19.34 25.67 46.54
CA LEU A 233 20.48 26.55 46.32
C LEU A 233 20.06 28.03 46.33
N ALA A 234 18.93 28.37 45.71
CA ALA A 234 18.36 29.72 45.76
C ALA A 234 17.96 30.12 47.19
N ASP A 235 17.31 29.23 47.93
CA ASP A 235 16.96 29.44 49.34
C ASP A 235 18.23 29.65 50.19
N GLY A 236 19.28 28.86 49.93
CA GLY A 236 20.59 29.03 50.57
C GLY A 236 21.23 30.39 50.26
N GLN A 237 21.14 30.88 49.02
CA GLN A 237 21.61 32.23 48.66
C GLN A 237 20.84 33.33 49.39
N VAL A 238 19.51 33.22 49.51
CA VAL A 238 18.68 34.16 50.28
C VAL A 238 19.04 34.12 51.77
N GLN A 239 19.31 32.95 52.32
CA GLN A 239 19.73 32.82 53.72
C GLN A 239 21.11 33.44 53.96
N LEU A 240 22.05 33.26 53.03
CA LEU A 240 23.37 33.89 53.08
C LEU A 240 23.26 35.42 52.98
N SER A 241 22.47 35.96 52.04
CA SER A 241 22.29 37.40 51.92
C SER A 241 21.68 37.99 53.19
N LYS A 242 20.69 37.31 53.80
CA LYS A 242 20.10 37.72 55.08
C LYS A 242 21.10 37.67 56.23
N THR A 243 21.99 36.67 56.25
CA THR A 243 23.07 36.56 57.25
C THR A 243 24.09 37.68 57.08
N CYS A 244 24.48 37.99 55.84
CA CYS A 244 25.36 39.12 55.53
C CYS A 244 24.74 40.46 55.92
N GLU A 245 23.44 40.67 55.65
CA GLU A 245 22.71 41.86 56.08
C GLU A 245 22.67 41.97 57.61
N GLY A 246 22.44 40.85 58.31
CA GLY A 246 22.51 40.79 59.77
C GLY A 246 23.90 41.14 60.32
N MET A 247 24.96 40.59 59.73
CA MET A 247 26.34 40.92 60.10
C MET A 247 26.67 42.39 59.85
N MET A 248 26.29 42.93 58.69
CA MET A 248 26.46 44.36 58.37
C MET A 248 25.75 45.24 59.41
N ARG A 249 24.49 44.93 59.77
CA ARG A 249 23.79 45.64 60.86
C ARG A 249 24.49 45.54 62.20
N THR A 250 25.03 44.37 62.56
CA THR A 250 25.79 44.24 63.82
C THR A 250 27.08 45.05 63.78
N ILE A 251 27.76 45.09 62.63
CA ILE A 251 28.96 45.92 62.43
C ILE A 251 28.60 47.40 62.52
N ASP A 252 27.51 47.85 61.91
CA ASP A 252 27.02 49.23 62.02
C ASP A 252 26.68 49.60 63.47
N ASN A 253 25.99 48.71 64.20
CA ASN A 253 25.67 48.90 65.61
C ASN A 253 26.93 48.94 66.49
N LEU A 254 27.92 48.07 66.24
CA LEU A 254 29.22 48.14 66.91
C LEU A 254 29.95 49.43 66.55
N GLY A 255 29.93 49.85 65.29
CA GLY A 255 30.53 51.11 64.83
C GLY A 255 29.92 52.32 65.51
N GLN A 256 28.59 52.36 65.69
CA GLN A 256 27.91 53.41 66.47
C GLN A 256 28.29 53.35 67.95
N THR A 257 28.44 52.15 68.52
CA THR A 257 28.82 51.98 69.93
C THR A 257 30.27 52.39 70.18
N VAL A 258 31.20 51.97 69.31
CA VAL A 258 32.61 52.37 69.34
C VAL A 258 32.76 53.85 69.02
N GLY A 259 31.95 54.41 68.11
CA GLY A 259 31.88 55.85 67.86
C GLY A 259 31.52 56.64 69.12
N ARG A 260 30.50 56.19 69.88
CA ARG A 260 30.14 56.78 71.17
C ARG A 260 31.20 56.59 72.25
N VAL A 261 31.86 55.43 72.30
CA VAL A 261 32.99 55.19 73.22
C VAL A 261 34.19 56.06 72.83
N SER A 262 34.47 56.24 71.54
CA SER A 262 35.53 57.08 71.00
C SER A 262 35.25 58.56 71.25
N GLU A 263 34.00 59.03 71.13
CA GLU A 263 33.59 60.38 71.52
C GLU A 263 33.76 60.58 73.04
N ASN A 264 33.37 59.61 73.86
CA ASN A 264 33.61 59.65 75.31
C ASN A 264 35.11 59.58 75.68
N MET A 265 35.94 58.87 74.91
CA MET A 265 37.38 58.72 75.16
C MET A 265 38.19 59.89 74.58
N SER A 266 37.64 60.64 73.61
CA SER A 266 38.22 61.88 73.10
C SER A 266 38.20 63.03 74.12
N MET A 267 37.44 62.91 75.22
CA MET A 267 37.54 63.82 76.37
C MET A 267 38.61 63.42 77.41
N ILE A 268 39.30 62.28 77.28
CA ILE A 268 40.28 61.79 78.27
C ILE A 268 41.69 61.55 77.69
N GLY A 269 41.88 61.62 76.36
CA GLY A 269 43.15 61.28 75.71
C GLY A 269 44.04 62.46 75.34
N SER A 270 44.52 63.24 76.31
CA SER A 270 45.62 64.21 76.13
C SER A 270 46.79 63.88 77.06
N ALA A 271 47.41 62.71 76.90
CA ALA A 271 48.76 62.45 77.42
C ALA A 271 49.33 61.14 76.88
N ALA A 272 50.62 61.20 76.57
CA ALA A 272 51.59 60.11 76.42
C ALA A 272 51.73 59.43 75.05
N SER A 273 52.98 59.50 74.62
CA SER A 273 53.63 59.12 73.37
C SER A 273 54.27 57.72 73.44
N ASP A 274 54.51 57.19 72.23
CA ASP A 274 55.60 56.29 71.79
C ASP A 274 55.80 54.90 72.43
N ALA A 275 55.68 53.86 71.58
CA ALA A 275 56.79 52.96 71.22
C ALA A 275 56.32 51.68 70.48
N GLY A 276 56.79 51.50 69.24
CA GLY A 276 57.50 50.27 68.84
C GLY A 276 56.75 48.99 68.44
N SER A 277 56.77 48.73 67.14
CA SER A 277 57.21 47.47 66.49
C SER A 277 56.23 46.32 66.19
N SER A 278 56.41 45.82 64.96
CA SER A 278 56.24 44.44 64.47
C SER A 278 54.94 44.04 63.76
N THR A 279 55.01 44.09 62.42
CA THR A 279 54.76 42.99 61.47
C THR A 279 54.03 41.75 61.98
N THR A 280 52.90 41.40 61.36
CA THR A 280 52.78 40.17 60.52
C THR A 280 51.39 40.03 59.87
N ASN A 281 51.43 39.74 58.57
CA ASN A 281 50.45 39.16 57.67
C ASN A 281 49.17 38.53 58.28
N GLY A 282 48.02 39.14 57.98
CA GLY A 282 46.70 38.52 58.04
C GLY A 282 46.11 38.40 56.62
N SER A 283 46.35 37.25 55.99
CA SER A 283 45.99 36.88 54.63
C SER A 283 44.50 37.09 54.29
N ILE A 284 44.19 38.09 53.46
CA ILE A 284 42.96 38.15 52.66
C ILE A 284 43.14 37.19 51.49
N GLY A 285 42.85 35.90 51.71
CA GLY A 285 43.03 34.91 50.66
C GLY A 285 42.61 33.51 51.06
N ALA A 286 41.32 33.28 51.33
CA ALA A 286 40.80 31.91 51.54
C ALA A 286 39.28 31.76 51.38
N LEU A 287 38.62 32.36 50.38
CA LEU A 287 37.22 32.01 50.05
C LEU A 287 36.95 31.96 48.53
N ALA A 288 37.95 31.53 47.76
CA ALA A 288 37.76 31.13 46.37
C ALA A 288 38.31 29.72 46.14
N ASN A 289 37.83 28.75 46.93
CA ASN A 289 37.86 27.36 46.50
C ASN A 289 36.87 27.22 45.35
N ARG A 290 37.40 27.53 44.16
CA ARG A 290 36.87 27.17 42.85
C ARG A 290 36.39 25.72 42.91
N ILE A 291 35.08 25.54 42.93
CA ILE A 291 34.45 24.32 42.46
C ILE A 291 34.64 24.31 40.94
N SER A 292 35.84 24.01 40.49
CA SER A 292 36.06 23.52 39.13
C SER A 292 36.18 22.00 39.24
N PRO A 293 35.17 21.22 38.82
CA PRO A 293 35.36 19.78 38.73
C PRO A 293 36.56 19.51 37.80
N PRO A 294 37.41 18.52 38.12
CA PRO A 294 38.55 18.21 37.28
C PRO A 294 38.08 17.86 35.86
N PRO A 295 38.79 18.31 34.81
CA PRO A 295 38.41 18.05 33.43
C PRO A 295 38.37 16.53 33.21
N ARG A 296 37.17 15.98 33.02
CA ARG A 296 37.01 14.57 32.66
C ARG A 296 37.66 14.37 31.31
N LYS A 297 38.67 13.48 31.25
CA LYS A 297 39.26 13.00 30.01
C LYS A 297 38.14 12.47 29.10
N LEU A 298 37.83 13.22 28.06
CA LEU A 298 36.89 12.84 27.00
C LEU A 298 37.62 11.89 26.03
N ASN A 299 37.96 10.69 26.51
CA ASN A 299 38.45 9.60 25.69
C ASN A 299 37.45 8.43 25.71
N ARG A 300 36.20 8.72 25.36
CA ARG A 300 35.39 7.71 24.69
C ARG A 300 35.24 8.19 23.27
N LYS A 301 35.79 7.42 22.34
CA LYS A 301 35.38 7.43 20.93
C LYS A 301 33.86 7.28 20.93
N ILE A 302 33.13 8.39 20.90
CA ILE A 302 31.77 8.38 20.40
C ILE A 302 31.97 8.06 18.93
N LYS A 303 31.66 6.81 18.58
CA LYS A 303 31.56 6.36 17.19
C LYS A 303 30.37 7.11 16.62
N GLY A 304 30.61 8.36 16.22
CA GLY A 304 29.62 9.18 15.54
C GLY A 304 29.21 8.43 14.29
N VAL A 305 27.92 8.12 14.20
CA VAL A 305 27.30 7.84 12.91
C VAL A 305 27.30 9.20 12.20
N TRP A 306 28.19 9.32 11.23
CA TRP A 306 28.14 10.39 10.26
C TRP A 306 26.89 10.19 9.42
N TYR A 307 25.93 11.10 9.53
CA TYR A 307 25.00 11.31 8.43
C TYR A 307 25.76 12.14 7.41
N GLU A 308 26.29 11.47 6.40
CA GLU A 308 26.66 12.12 5.15
C GLU A 308 25.36 12.68 4.55
N TYR A 309 25.13 13.98 4.72
CA TYR A 309 24.29 14.74 3.82
C TYR A 309 25.12 14.98 2.58
N ASP A 310 24.89 14.17 1.54
CA ASP A 310 25.37 14.44 0.20
C ASP A 310 24.63 15.67 -0.36
N PRO A 311 25.31 16.76 -0.74
CA PRO A 311 24.69 17.93 -1.33
C PRO A 311 24.90 17.90 -2.85
N SER A 312 23.99 17.26 -3.61
CA SER A 312 23.84 17.57 -5.04
C SER A 312 22.50 17.07 -5.63
N PRO A 313 21.79 17.86 -6.46
CA PRO A 313 20.44 17.57 -6.90
C PRO A 313 20.42 16.87 -8.27
N THR A 314 19.87 15.65 -8.35
CA THR A 314 19.26 15.12 -9.59
C THR A 314 18.19 14.07 -9.25
N PRO A 315 17.03 14.04 -9.95
CA PRO A 315 15.89 13.21 -9.55
C PRO A 315 15.76 11.95 -10.40
N VAL A 316 16.28 10.79 -9.97
CA VAL A 316 16.03 9.52 -10.71
C VAL A 316 16.07 8.27 -9.81
N GLN A 317 14.90 7.63 -9.67
CA GLN A 317 14.61 6.19 -9.60
C GLN A 317 14.93 5.34 -8.34
N SER A 318 13.96 4.43 -8.14
CA SER A 318 13.75 3.44 -7.09
C SER A 318 14.77 2.28 -7.09
N PRO A 319 14.94 1.56 -5.97
CA PRO A 319 16.02 0.58 -5.82
C PRO A 319 15.68 -0.77 -6.49
N ARG A 320 16.43 -1.13 -7.53
CA ARG A 320 16.45 -2.51 -8.07
C ARG A 320 17.40 -3.38 -7.23
N LYS A 321 16.82 -4.34 -6.53
CA LYS A 321 17.50 -5.50 -5.90
C LYS A 321 18.20 -6.32 -6.98
N LYS A 322 19.52 -6.55 -6.83
CA LYS A 322 20.26 -7.53 -7.63
C LYS A 322 19.83 -8.95 -7.22
N VAL A 323 19.39 -9.74 -8.20
CA VAL A 323 19.18 -11.19 -8.06
C VAL A 323 20.16 -11.85 -9.04
N ASN A 324 21.04 -12.71 -8.54
CA ASN A 324 21.88 -13.57 -9.38
C ASN A 324 20.98 -14.63 -10.03
N PHE A 325 20.91 -14.62 -11.36
CA PHE A 325 20.35 -15.71 -12.16
C PHE A 325 21.51 -16.53 -12.73
N LEU A 326 21.62 -17.78 -12.27
CA LEU A 326 22.29 -18.86 -12.98
C LEU A 326 21.20 -19.70 -13.68
N ASP A 327 21.54 -20.17 -14.88
CA ASP A 327 20.87 -21.13 -15.75
C ASP A 327 19.62 -20.70 -16.54
N THR A 328 19.87 -20.25 -17.77
CA THR A 328 19.02 -20.53 -18.93
C THR A 328 19.85 -21.20 -20.04
N PRO A 329 19.30 -22.18 -20.77
CA PRO A 329 20.01 -23.00 -21.76
C PRO A 329 20.35 -22.22 -23.04
N PRO A 330 21.37 -22.64 -23.83
CA PRO A 330 21.85 -21.88 -24.98
C PRO A 330 20.90 -22.00 -26.19
N LYS A 331 20.65 -20.86 -26.86
CA LYS A 331 19.97 -20.79 -28.17
C LYS A 331 20.92 -21.13 -29.31
N SER A 332 20.46 -21.98 -30.23
CA SER A 332 21.06 -22.24 -31.55
C SER A 332 21.01 -21.01 -32.48
N PRO A 333 21.90 -20.92 -33.49
CA PRO A 333 22.16 -19.69 -34.25
C PRO A 333 21.21 -19.47 -35.44
N LEU A 334 20.93 -18.19 -35.73
CA LEU A 334 20.20 -17.73 -36.90
C LEU A 334 21.14 -17.60 -38.11
N ALA A 335 20.71 -18.14 -39.25
CA ALA A 335 21.41 -18.13 -40.52
C ALA A 335 21.60 -16.71 -41.08
N THR A 336 22.83 -16.38 -41.47
CA THR A 336 23.17 -15.18 -42.23
C THR A 336 22.93 -15.45 -43.71
N LYS A 337 22.07 -14.62 -44.32
CA LYS A 337 21.87 -14.49 -45.77
C LYS A 337 23.14 -13.87 -46.38
N GLN A 338 23.77 -14.55 -47.35
CA GLN A 338 24.72 -13.93 -48.27
C GLN A 338 24.13 -13.89 -49.68
N SER A 339 24.48 -12.80 -50.36
CA SER A 339 24.19 -12.44 -51.75
C SER A 339 24.74 -13.42 -52.77
#